data_AF-A0A078LZ29-F1
#
_entry.id   AF-A0A078LZ29-F1
#
_cell.length_a   1.000
_cell.length_b   1.000
_cell.length_c   1.000
_cell.angle_alpha   90.00
_cell.angle_beta   90.00
_cell.angle_gamma   90.00
#
_symmetry.space_group_name_H-M   'P 1'
#
loop_
_entity.id
_entity.type
_entity.pdbx_description
1 polymer ?
#
loop_
_entity_poly.entity_id
_entity_poly.type
_entity_poly.pdbx_seq_one_letter_code
_entity_poly.pdbx_strand_id
1 'polypeptide(L)'
;MAILAAGGIYKHKNMLTGGHLISALAAAYTYDEVFIHTNFSSDETTLTSWLKESLRQNGVTYSSSRSVSEPYGEMDEHGFTVNSNVYDTFNQKDKYLNSIEQVILTTDIGERDFRYILNFARRNHLKIIIFSCGEYLPRNVDVADIITLEESGIPNYHLYADTIKNILADRGIISRKHAADRNIPETAVKRTGRTVMQLFVLAAVIVLVFTGGFKLLEYISSDRALFEADISWNQEVMHDDCDTVKTCAALGDEYLEELKSYVDLQDEPYIFFENRTRTTFINYEISDFNITGSEKVNPLPFGKEEMFTEMWDAFRYVFPRRYIRDINEYRLFSDGEGNTAAYVSIRGDGTVLAMDVRDNTHKATQYRNLIHEFGHIYSLPIEDFDESCSSTDISCAKEGSVINNHRERFWSQYDEHWHENSEKSTLQVEGFYNNNVTDFYVPYQATNVKEDYAITFMKFITEKIPANSSQLRDVKVQSMYEDAELVALRVDILKSFVQFEKERAT
;
A
#
# COMPACT_ATOMS: atom_id res chain seq x y z
N MET A 1 -24.29 1.44 43.47
CA MET A 1 -23.42 2.52 43.98
C MET A 1 -22.00 1.95 43.96
N ALA A 2 -20.95 2.76 44.00
CA ALA A 2 -19.58 2.22 44.00
C ALA A 2 -18.69 2.91 45.05
N ILE A 3 -17.76 2.12 45.59
CA ILE A 3 -16.81 2.51 46.63
C ILE A 3 -15.41 2.56 46.00
N LEU A 4 -14.69 3.65 46.21
CA LEU A 4 -13.26 3.74 45.93
C LEU A 4 -12.49 3.56 47.23
N ALA A 5 -11.76 2.46 47.37
CA ALA A 5 -10.82 2.23 48.46
C ALA A 5 -9.39 2.52 47.98
N ALA A 6 -8.67 3.41 48.66
CA ALA A 6 -7.32 3.79 48.29
C ALA A 6 -6.37 3.48 49.45
N GLY A 7 -5.35 2.65 49.19
CA GLY A 7 -4.41 2.23 50.22
C GLY A 7 -3.15 1.52 49.72
N GLY A 8 -2.12 1.57 50.56
CA GLY A 8 -0.79 1.07 50.27
C GLY A 8 -0.66 -0.46 50.39
N ILE A 9 0.39 -0.99 49.77
CA ILE A 9 0.78 -2.40 49.81
C ILE A 9 2.18 -2.51 50.39
N TYR A 10 2.29 -3.30 51.46
CA TYR A 10 3.54 -3.58 52.16
C TYR A 10 3.76 -5.09 52.31
N LYS A 11 5.00 -5.53 52.23
CA LYS A 11 5.45 -6.87 52.61
C LYS A 11 5.80 -6.85 54.09
N HIS A 12 5.20 -7.73 54.86
CA HIS A 12 5.57 -7.97 56.25
C HIS A 12 5.67 -9.47 56.49
N LYS A 13 6.87 -9.95 56.83
CA LYS A 13 7.16 -11.39 56.93
C LYS A 13 6.74 -12.10 55.62
N ASN A 14 5.86 -13.10 55.69
CA ASN A 14 5.39 -13.86 54.52
C ASN A 14 4.00 -13.42 54.01
N MET A 15 3.54 -12.20 54.35
CA MET A 15 2.22 -11.71 53.97
C MET A 15 2.26 -10.28 53.41
N LEU A 16 1.26 -9.95 52.60
CA LEU A 16 0.99 -8.58 52.18
C LEU A 16 0.06 -7.90 53.18
N THR A 17 0.38 -6.67 53.53
CA THR A 17 -0.31 -5.84 54.52
C THR A 17 -0.43 -4.39 54.03
N GLY A 18 -1.03 -3.51 54.84
CA GLY A 18 -1.32 -2.11 54.52
C GLY A 18 -2.79 -1.84 54.23
N GLY A 19 -3.06 -0.62 53.78
CA GLY A 19 -4.40 -0.09 53.53
C GLY A 19 -5.15 -0.79 52.40
N HIS A 20 -4.46 -1.43 51.44
CA HIS A 20 -5.11 -2.16 50.35
C HIS A 20 -6.08 -3.25 50.85
N LEU A 21 -5.81 -3.84 52.04
CA LEU A 21 -6.66 -4.87 52.64
C LEU A 21 -8.07 -4.37 52.98
N ILE A 22 -8.23 -3.06 53.20
CA ILE A 22 -9.53 -2.46 53.49
C ILE A 22 -10.46 -2.58 52.28
N SER A 23 -9.93 -2.62 51.05
CA SER A 23 -10.75 -2.83 49.85
C SER A 23 -11.40 -4.22 49.84
N ALA A 24 -10.63 -5.27 50.15
CA ALA A 24 -11.12 -6.64 50.22
C ALA A 24 -12.09 -6.81 51.39
N LEU A 25 -11.78 -6.19 52.55
CA LEU A 25 -12.68 -6.13 53.68
C LEU A 25 -14.01 -5.48 53.30
N ALA A 26 -13.99 -4.31 52.64
CA ALA A 26 -15.21 -3.63 52.25
C ALA A 26 -16.04 -4.47 51.26
N ALA A 27 -15.39 -5.07 50.26
CA ALA A 27 -16.03 -5.89 49.25
C ALA A 27 -16.74 -7.13 49.83
N ALA A 28 -16.20 -7.73 50.89
CA ALA A 28 -16.80 -8.88 51.58
C ALA A 28 -18.15 -8.56 52.26
N TYR A 29 -18.45 -7.28 52.52
CA TYR A 29 -19.60 -6.84 53.33
C TYR A 29 -20.54 -5.86 52.62
N THR A 30 -20.38 -5.64 51.32
CA THR A 30 -21.30 -4.83 50.51
C THR A 30 -21.75 -5.61 49.28
N TYR A 31 -22.78 -5.14 48.57
CA TYR A 31 -23.07 -5.58 47.19
C TYR A 31 -22.67 -4.53 46.16
N ASP A 32 -22.24 -3.36 46.61
CA ASP A 32 -21.70 -2.32 45.74
C ASP A 32 -20.38 -2.75 45.12
N GLU A 33 -20.06 -2.16 43.97
CA GLU A 33 -18.77 -2.36 43.32
C GLU A 33 -17.67 -1.67 44.14
N VAL A 34 -16.57 -2.38 44.38
CA VAL A 34 -15.44 -1.84 45.14
C VAL A 34 -14.23 -1.73 44.21
N PHE A 35 -13.87 -0.50 43.89
CA PHE A 35 -12.65 -0.18 43.17
C PHE A 35 -11.50 0.02 44.16
N ILE A 36 -10.31 -0.40 43.77
CA ILE A 36 -9.09 -0.08 44.51
C ILE A 36 -8.24 0.94 43.72
N HIS A 37 -7.70 1.92 44.44
CA HIS A 37 -6.56 2.73 44.02
C HIS A 37 -5.32 2.34 44.82
N THR A 38 -4.34 1.78 44.13
CA THR A 38 -3.04 1.40 44.68
C THR A 38 -2.00 1.32 43.55
N ASN A 39 -0.73 1.19 43.92
CA ASN A 39 0.38 1.07 42.97
C ASN A 39 0.92 -0.36 42.97
N PHE A 40 0.52 -1.15 41.97
CA PHE A 40 1.04 -2.50 41.79
C PHE A 40 2.51 -2.48 41.33
N SER A 41 3.34 -3.34 41.88
CA SER A 41 4.74 -3.48 41.45
C SER A 41 4.84 -4.17 40.09
N SER A 42 5.56 -3.60 39.13
CA SER A 42 5.98 -4.34 37.93
C SER A 42 7.28 -5.14 38.14
N ASP A 43 8.01 -4.88 39.23
CA ASP A 43 9.24 -5.59 39.55
C ASP A 43 8.94 -6.94 40.24
N GLU A 44 7.83 -7.03 40.97
CA GLU A 44 7.39 -8.21 41.70
C GLU A 44 6.22 -8.93 40.98
N THR A 45 6.37 -9.20 39.68
CA THR A 45 5.32 -9.70 38.77
C THR A 45 4.52 -10.91 39.28
N THR A 46 5.18 -11.88 39.92
CA THR A 46 4.51 -13.08 40.46
C THR A 46 3.60 -12.73 41.64
N LEU A 47 4.12 -11.92 42.57
CA LEU A 47 3.38 -11.46 43.74
C LEU A 47 2.23 -10.54 43.33
N THR A 48 2.47 -9.65 42.38
CA THR A 48 1.44 -8.78 41.76
C THR A 48 0.33 -9.58 41.11
N SER A 49 0.66 -10.67 40.39
CA SER A 49 -0.34 -11.53 39.76
C SER A 49 -1.20 -12.25 40.79
N TRP A 50 -0.57 -12.79 41.85
CA TRP A 50 -1.28 -13.42 42.97
C TRP A 50 -2.19 -12.42 43.70
N LEU A 51 -1.70 -11.21 43.99
CA LEU A 51 -2.48 -10.18 44.66
C LEU A 51 -3.68 -9.73 43.81
N LYS A 52 -3.50 -9.48 42.51
CA LYS A 52 -4.59 -9.12 41.60
C LYS A 52 -5.68 -10.19 41.57
N GLU A 53 -5.28 -11.46 41.51
CA GLU A 53 -6.23 -12.57 41.57
C GLU A 53 -6.94 -12.66 42.92
N SER A 54 -6.21 -12.50 44.03
CA SER A 54 -6.78 -12.46 45.37
C SER A 54 -7.81 -11.34 45.52
N LEU A 55 -7.48 -10.11 45.11
CA LEU A 55 -8.41 -8.96 45.11
C LEU A 55 -9.66 -9.25 44.28
N ARG A 56 -9.49 -9.82 43.08
CA ARG A 56 -10.60 -10.19 42.19
C ARG A 56 -11.54 -11.20 42.85
N GLN A 57 -10.98 -12.26 43.44
CA GLN A 57 -11.76 -13.29 44.13
C GLN A 57 -12.51 -12.76 45.35
N ASN A 58 -11.98 -11.70 45.99
CA ASN A 58 -12.68 -10.95 47.04
C ASN A 58 -13.68 -9.91 46.50
N GLY A 59 -13.90 -9.85 45.18
CA GLY A 59 -14.88 -8.95 44.56
C GLY A 59 -14.40 -7.51 44.39
N VAL A 60 -13.09 -7.28 44.42
CA VAL A 60 -12.46 -5.96 44.21
C VAL A 60 -12.07 -5.77 42.75
N THR A 61 -12.52 -4.66 42.15
CA THR A 61 -12.13 -4.24 40.81
C THR A 61 -10.79 -3.49 40.88
N TYR A 62 -9.71 -4.17 40.49
CA TYR A 62 -8.36 -3.59 40.51
C TYR A 62 -7.94 -2.92 39.19
N SER A 63 -8.74 -3.00 38.13
CA SER A 63 -8.41 -2.43 36.82
C SER A 63 -8.30 -0.91 36.82
N SER A 64 -8.75 -0.24 37.89
CA SER A 64 -8.59 1.19 38.17
C SER A 64 -7.18 1.57 38.64
N SER A 65 -6.41 0.61 39.16
CA SER A 65 -5.06 0.84 39.69
C SER A 65 -3.98 0.72 38.62
N ARG A 66 -2.85 1.39 38.82
CA ARG A 66 -1.70 1.39 37.89
C ARG A 66 -0.60 0.47 38.38
N SER A 67 0.34 0.16 37.49
CA SER A 67 1.58 -0.53 37.83
C SER A 67 2.77 0.43 37.70
N VAL A 68 3.73 0.33 38.62
CA VAL A 68 4.93 1.17 38.68
C VAL A 68 6.18 0.29 38.82
N SER A 69 7.31 0.77 38.30
CA SER A 69 8.59 0.04 38.30
C SER A 69 9.35 0.22 39.60
N GLU A 70 8.75 -0.24 40.69
CA GLU A 70 9.36 -0.34 42.02
C GLU A 70 8.80 -1.55 42.77
N PRO A 71 9.54 -2.15 43.72
CA PRO A 71 9.01 -3.18 44.59
C PRO A 71 7.91 -2.62 45.52
N TYR A 72 7.13 -3.50 46.12
CA TYR A 72 6.23 -3.12 47.20
C TYR A 72 6.98 -2.57 48.40
N GLY A 73 6.29 -1.77 49.23
CA GLY A 73 6.85 -1.32 50.49
C GLY A 73 7.23 -2.51 51.39
N GLU A 74 8.15 -2.31 52.33
CA GLU A 74 8.52 -3.33 53.31
C GLU A 74 8.30 -2.78 54.72
N MET A 75 7.81 -3.62 55.63
CA MET A 75 7.48 -3.21 56.99
C MET A 75 7.99 -4.22 58.01
N ASP A 76 8.48 -3.72 59.14
CA ASP A 76 8.86 -4.50 60.32
C ASP A 76 8.32 -3.86 61.61
N GLU A 77 8.77 -4.36 62.77
CA GLU A 77 8.32 -3.86 64.08
C GLU A 77 8.91 -2.49 64.44
N HIS A 78 9.84 -1.95 63.64
CA HIS A 78 10.62 -0.75 63.95
C HIS A 78 10.41 0.36 62.92
N GLY A 79 9.83 0.06 61.77
CA GLY A 79 9.46 1.03 60.75
C GLY A 79 9.00 0.40 59.45
N PHE A 80 8.98 1.21 58.39
CA PHE A 80 8.59 0.77 57.07
C PHE A 80 9.30 1.58 55.96
N THR A 81 9.38 0.98 54.78
CA THR A 81 9.80 1.61 53.53
C THR A 81 8.61 1.70 52.59
N VAL A 82 8.43 2.85 51.97
CA VAL A 82 7.24 3.19 51.19
C VAL A 82 7.23 2.59 49.78
N ASN A 83 8.38 2.59 49.08
CA ASN A 83 8.58 2.10 47.71
C ASN A 83 7.43 2.46 46.74
N SER A 84 6.78 1.48 46.11
CA SER A 84 5.71 1.73 45.12
C SER A 84 4.57 2.63 45.63
N ASN A 85 4.36 2.74 46.94
CA ASN A 85 3.29 3.52 47.53
C ASN A 85 3.49 5.04 47.39
N VAL A 86 4.69 5.53 47.03
CA VAL A 86 4.96 6.99 46.86
C VAL A 86 4.49 7.55 45.52
N TYR A 87 4.16 6.70 44.55
CA TYR A 87 3.93 7.11 43.18
C TYR A 87 2.56 7.77 43.01
N ASP A 88 2.55 8.88 42.28
CA ASP A 88 1.34 9.63 41.96
C ASP A 88 0.70 9.05 40.70
N THR A 89 -0.31 8.18 40.84
CA THR A 89 -0.93 7.51 39.69
C THR A 89 -2.43 7.77 39.56
N PHE A 90 -3.03 8.51 40.50
CA PHE A 90 -4.45 8.81 40.46
C PHE A 90 -4.79 9.80 39.33
N ASN A 91 -5.66 9.38 38.42
CA ASN A 91 -6.15 10.22 37.33
C ASN A 91 -7.63 10.57 37.53
N GLN A 92 -7.90 11.83 37.88
CA GLN A 92 -9.25 12.37 38.08
C GLN A 92 -10.17 12.29 36.83
N LYS A 93 -9.63 11.98 35.66
CA LYS A 93 -10.39 11.84 34.40
C LYS A 93 -10.81 10.40 34.10
N ASP A 94 -10.43 9.42 34.93
CA ASP A 94 -10.76 8.03 34.65
C ASP A 94 -12.27 7.77 34.73
N LYS A 95 -12.83 7.13 33.69
CA LYS A 95 -14.28 7.00 33.49
C LYS A 95 -15.01 6.29 34.64
N TYR A 96 -14.34 5.37 35.33
CA TYR A 96 -14.96 4.62 36.44
C TYR A 96 -15.33 5.53 37.62
N LEU A 97 -14.64 6.67 37.78
CA LEU A 97 -14.89 7.64 38.84
C LEU A 97 -16.32 8.21 38.81
N ASN A 98 -16.97 8.23 37.64
CA ASN A 98 -18.35 8.70 37.49
C ASN A 98 -19.37 7.83 38.25
N SER A 99 -19.00 6.61 38.63
CA SER A 99 -19.87 5.69 39.38
C SER A 99 -19.63 5.71 40.89
N ILE A 100 -18.57 6.39 41.34
CA ILE A 100 -18.13 6.38 42.74
C ILE A 100 -19.01 7.32 43.56
N GLU A 101 -19.54 6.82 44.66
CA GLU A 101 -20.38 7.57 45.60
C GLU A 101 -19.75 7.69 46.99
N GLN A 102 -18.76 6.83 47.28
CA GLN A 102 -18.12 6.71 48.58
C GLN A 102 -16.62 6.47 48.43
N VAL A 103 -15.83 7.04 49.33
CA VAL A 103 -14.36 6.93 49.34
C VAL A 103 -13.87 6.49 50.71
N ILE A 104 -13.05 5.45 50.71
CA ILE A 104 -12.28 4.97 51.86
C ILE A 104 -10.81 5.25 51.55
N LEU A 105 -10.14 6.01 52.41
CA LEU A 105 -8.77 6.47 52.17
C LEU A 105 -7.88 6.10 53.36
N THR A 106 -6.66 5.65 53.09
CA THR A 106 -5.63 5.48 54.11
C THR A 106 -4.48 6.47 53.90
N THR A 107 -3.72 6.74 54.96
CA THR A 107 -2.56 7.65 54.95
C THR A 107 -1.24 6.93 54.62
N ASP A 108 -1.29 5.70 54.11
CA ASP A 108 -0.11 4.93 53.72
C ASP A 108 0.15 4.94 52.20
N ILE A 109 -0.47 5.88 51.48
CA ILE A 109 -0.24 6.18 50.06
C ILE A 109 0.45 7.54 49.90
N GLY A 110 0.98 7.83 48.71
CA GLY A 110 1.58 9.13 48.40
C GLY A 110 0.66 10.32 48.73
N GLU A 111 1.19 11.33 49.42
CA GLU A 111 0.43 12.49 49.92
C GLU A 111 -0.31 13.23 48.78
N ARG A 112 0.24 13.22 47.57
CA ARG A 112 -0.37 13.89 46.44
C ARG A 112 -1.59 13.13 45.91
N ASP A 113 -1.50 11.81 45.76
CA ASP A 113 -2.64 10.96 45.39
C ASP A 113 -3.73 11.04 46.45
N PHE A 114 -3.36 10.97 47.74
CA PHE A 114 -4.27 11.22 48.85
C PHE A 114 -5.03 12.53 48.68
N ARG A 115 -4.30 13.64 48.43
CA ARG A 115 -4.89 14.97 48.24
C ARG A 115 -5.77 15.02 46.99
N TYR A 116 -5.38 14.39 45.90
CA TYR A 116 -6.17 14.38 44.66
C TYR A 116 -7.46 13.58 44.78
N ILE A 117 -7.44 12.46 45.50
CA ILE A 117 -8.62 11.66 45.81
C ILE A 117 -9.53 12.43 46.77
N LEU A 118 -8.98 13.03 47.82
CA LEU A 118 -9.74 13.87 48.76
C LEU A 118 -10.44 15.04 48.06
N ASN A 119 -9.72 15.74 47.17
CA ASN A 119 -10.29 16.84 46.38
C ASN A 119 -11.37 16.37 45.41
N PHE A 120 -11.17 15.23 44.76
CA PHE A 120 -12.18 14.61 43.91
C PHE A 120 -13.46 14.32 44.70
N ALA A 121 -13.31 13.71 45.87
CA ALA A 121 -14.46 13.34 46.71
C ALA A 121 -15.22 14.57 47.21
N ARG A 122 -14.51 15.61 47.66
CA ARG A 122 -15.13 16.87 48.09
C ARG A 122 -15.87 17.59 46.97
N ARG A 123 -15.23 17.70 45.80
CA ARG A 123 -15.83 18.36 44.63
C ARG A 123 -17.13 17.70 44.19
N ASN A 124 -17.22 16.38 44.34
CA ASN A 124 -18.40 15.60 43.95
C ASN A 124 -19.33 15.30 45.13
N HIS A 125 -19.11 15.89 46.31
CA HIS A 125 -19.92 15.69 47.52
C HIS A 125 -20.06 14.22 47.94
N LEU A 126 -19.00 13.44 47.76
CA LEU A 126 -18.98 12.01 48.10
C LEU A 126 -18.85 11.81 49.61
N LYS A 127 -19.32 10.67 50.12
CA LYS A 127 -19.03 10.27 51.50
C LYS A 127 -17.58 9.85 51.62
N ILE A 128 -16.86 10.35 52.63
CA ILE A 128 -15.44 10.09 52.82
C ILE A 128 -15.22 9.53 54.23
N ILE A 129 -14.35 8.53 54.33
CA ILE A 129 -13.77 8.09 55.58
C ILE A 129 -12.28 7.89 55.40
N ILE A 130 -11.50 8.36 56.36
CA ILE A 130 -10.04 8.30 56.32
C ILE A 130 -9.56 7.51 57.53
N PHE A 131 -8.74 6.49 57.32
CA PHE A 131 -8.10 5.73 58.39
C PHE A 131 -6.60 6.04 58.43
N SER A 132 -6.06 6.27 59.62
CA SER A 132 -4.64 6.56 59.81
C SER A 132 -4.03 5.75 60.93
N CYS A 133 -2.80 5.26 60.74
CA CYS A 133 -1.95 4.72 61.80
C CYS A 133 -0.84 5.72 62.19
N GLY A 134 -0.95 6.98 61.75
CA GLY A 134 -0.01 8.06 62.05
C GLY A 134 1.13 8.23 61.05
N GLU A 135 1.02 7.64 59.85
CA GLU A 135 2.08 7.64 58.82
C GLU A 135 2.50 9.07 58.42
N TYR A 136 1.52 9.97 58.29
CA TYR A 136 1.72 11.42 58.20
C TYR A 136 0.45 12.16 58.64
N LEU A 137 0.59 13.45 58.94
CA LEU A 137 -0.54 14.33 59.27
C LEU A 137 -1.14 14.93 57.99
N PRO A 138 -2.32 14.49 57.53
CA PRO A 138 -2.89 15.00 56.30
C PRO A 138 -3.38 16.44 56.50
N ARG A 139 -2.92 17.35 55.64
CA ARG A 139 -3.29 18.77 55.71
C ARG A 139 -4.70 18.99 55.15
N ASN A 140 -5.42 19.97 55.71
CA ASN A 140 -6.73 20.42 55.23
C ASN A 140 -7.82 19.33 55.24
N VAL A 141 -7.79 18.41 56.20
CA VAL A 141 -8.82 17.40 56.41
C VAL A 141 -9.73 17.82 57.56
N ASP A 142 -11.04 17.54 57.45
CA ASP A 142 -11.94 17.73 58.59
C ASP A 142 -11.65 16.65 59.63
N VAL A 143 -11.47 17.03 60.89
CA VAL A 143 -11.16 16.12 61.99
C VAL A 143 -12.24 15.03 62.11
N ALA A 144 -13.49 15.31 61.74
CA ALA A 144 -14.59 14.33 61.77
C ALA A 144 -14.44 13.17 60.75
N ASP A 145 -13.65 13.37 59.70
CA ASP A 145 -13.45 12.40 58.62
C ASP A 145 -12.28 11.45 58.90
N ILE A 146 -11.38 11.81 59.82
CA ILE A 146 -10.20 11.01 60.19
C ILE A 146 -10.51 10.12 61.39
N ILE A 147 -10.22 8.83 61.22
CA ILE A 147 -10.18 7.83 62.28
C ILE A 147 -8.72 7.44 62.48
N THR A 148 -8.14 7.92 63.58
CA THR A 148 -6.82 7.47 64.05
C THR A 148 -6.98 6.12 64.74
N LEU A 149 -6.41 5.07 64.15
CA LEU A 149 -6.41 3.71 64.70
C LEU A 149 -5.28 3.53 65.71
N GLU A 150 -4.11 4.09 65.40
CA GLU A 150 -2.95 4.21 66.28
C GLU A 150 -2.07 5.39 65.84
N GLU A 151 -1.07 5.74 66.66
CA GLU A 151 -0.11 6.82 66.38
C GLU A 151 1.33 6.27 66.28
N SER A 152 1.47 5.01 65.82
CA SER A 152 2.78 4.35 65.69
C SER A 152 3.60 4.88 64.51
N GLY A 153 2.93 5.45 63.51
CA GLY A 153 3.52 5.79 62.22
C GLY A 153 3.66 4.61 61.26
N ILE A 154 3.33 3.39 61.69
CA ILE A 154 3.50 2.15 60.92
C ILE A 154 2.13 1.72 60.37
N PRO A 155 1.99 1.35 59.09
CA PRO A 155 0.70 1.06 58.45
C PRO A 155 0.09 -0.30 58.84
N ASN A 156 -0.21 -0.48 60.13
CA ASN A 156 -0.72 -1.71 60.74
C ASN A 156 -2.24 -1.90 60.58
N TYR A 157 -2.83 -1.46 59.49
CA TYR A 157 -4.29 -1.55 59.25
C TYR A 157 -4.85 -2.97 59.43
N HIS A 158 -4.06 -3.98 59.09
CA HIS A 158 -4.41 -5.39 59.27
C HIS A 158 -4.71 -5.80 60.72
N LEU A 159 -4.08 -5.16 61.73
CA LEU A 159 -4.35 -5.43 63.14
C LEU A 159 -5.69 -4.88 63.61
N TYR A 160 -6.25 -3.92 62.87
CA TYR A 160 -7.47 -3.19 63.20
C TYR A 160 -8.65 -3.58 62.30
N ALA A 161 -8.59 -4.70 61.59
CA ALA A 161 -9.61 -5.10 60.61
C ALA A 161 -11.04 -5.12 61.19
N ASP A 162 -11.23 -5.64 62.40
CA ASP A 162 -12.55 -5.66 63.06
C ASP A 162 -13.04 -4.27 63.45
N THR A 163 -12.14 -3.41 63.95
CA THR A 163 -12.43 -2.01 64.27
C THR A 163 -12.85 -1.25 63.02
N ILE A 164 -12.07 -1.38 61.93
CA ILE A 164 -12.36 -0.77 60.62
C ILE A 164 -13.72 -1.24 60.11
N LYS A 165 -13.99 -2.55 60.14
CA LYS A 165 -15.28 -3.14 59.73
C LYS A 165 -16.45 -2.53 60.50
N ASN A 166 -16.35 -2.45 61.83
CA ASN A 166 -17.41 -1.92 62.67
C ASN A 166 -17.68 -0.44 62.35
N ILE A 167 -16.64 0.37 62.19
CA ILE A 167 -16.76 1.78 61.85
C ILE A 167 -17.39 1.97 60.47
N LEU A 168 -16.96 1.20 59.47
CA LEU A 168 -17.54 1.24 58.12
C LEU A 168 -19.02 0.86 58.15
N ALA A 169 -19.41 -0.13 58.97
CA ALA A 169 -20.81 -0.54 59.12
C ALA A 169 -21.64 0.53 59.86
N ASP A 170 -21.10 1.15 60.91
CA ASP A 170 -21.77 2.21 61.67
C ASP A 170 -22.00 3.47 60.82
N ARG A 171 -21.07 3.76 59.89
CA ARG A 171 -21.22 4.85 58.91
C ARG A 171 -22.07 4.48 57.69
N GLY A 172 -22.59 3.24 57.63
CA GLY A 172 -23.43 2.76 56.54
C GLY A 172 -22.71 2.65 55.19
N ILE A 173 -21.39 2.46 55.21
CA ILE A 173 -20.57 2.20 54.01
C ILE A 173 -20.65 0.73 53.61
N ILE A 174 -20.70 -0.17 54.60
CA ILE A 174 -20.86 -1.62 54.41
C ILE A 174 -21.96 -2.17 55.32
N SER A 175 -22.40 -3.40 55.06
CA SER A 175 -23.30 -4.15 55.92
C SER A 175 -22.55 -4.83 57.08
N ARG A 176 -23.26 -5.17 58.16
CA ARG A 176 -22.72 -6.08 59.19
C ARG A 176 -22.73 -7.55 58.76
N LYS A 177 -23.55 -7.88 57.75
CA LYS A 177 -23.65 -9.25 57.20
C LYS A 177 -22.74 -9.37 55.99
N HIS A 178 -22.08 -10.52 55.87
CA HIS A 178 -21.28 -10.86 54.70
C HIS A 178 -22.15 -10.88 53.43
N ALA A 179 -21.63 -10.39 52.32
CA ALA A 179 -22.29 -10.44 51.02
C ALA A 179 -21.93 -11.75 50.31
N ALA A 180 -22.90 -12.66 50.21
CA ALA A 180 -22.73 -13.94 49.52
C ALA A 180 -22.94 -13.79 48.00
N ASP A 181 -22.40 -14.72 47.21
CA ASP A 181 -22.67 -14.86 45.77
C ASP A 181 -22.44 -13.59 44.93
N ARG A 182 -21.38 -12.83 45.24
CA ARG A 182 -21.01 -11.64 44.49
C ARG A 182 -20.55 -11.98 43.07
N ASN A 183 -20.89 -11.10 42.13
CA ASN A 183 -20.31 -11.13 40.79
C ASN A 183 -18.81 -10.84 40.88
N ILE A 184 -18.00 -11.83 40.52
CA ILE A 184 -16.55 -11.71 40.46
C ILE A 184 -16.19 -10.90 39.19
N PRO A 185 -15.36 -9.85 39.28
CA PRO A 185 -14.94 -9.07 38.11
C PRO A 185 -14.34 -9.97 37.00
N GLU A 186 -14.73 -9.70 35.76
CA GLU A 186 -14.27 -10.48 34.60
C GLU A 186 -12.76 -10.33 34.36
N THR A 187 -12.10 -11.42 34.00
CA THR A 187 -10.68 -11.42 33.62
C THR A 187 -10.46 -10.75 32.26
N ALA A 188 -9.32 -10.08 32.06
CA ALA A 188 -8.95 -9.46 30.78
C ALA A 188 -9.01 -10.44 29.58
N VAL A 189 -8.66 -11.71 29.78
CA VAL A 189 -8.68 -12.77 28.75
C VAL A 189 -10.09 -13.00 28.18
N LYS A 190 -11.12 -12.97 29.04
CA LYS A 190 -12.52 -13.17 28.63
C LYS A 190 -13.08 -11.98 27.83
N ARG A 191 -12.56 -10.78 28.10
CA ARG A 191 -12.88 -9.54 27.35
C ARG A 191 -12.28 -9.57 25.95
N THR A 192 -11.02 -10.02 25.81
CA THR A 192 -10.32 -10.12 24.53
C THR A 192 -10.91 -11.20 23.61
N GLY A 193 -11.32 -12.35 24.16
CA GLY A 193 -11.92 -13.44 23.37
C GLY A 193 -13.22 -13.03 22.65
N ARG A 194 -14.03 -12.17 23.28
CA ARG A 194 -15.27 -11.65 22.67
C ARG A 194 -14.99 -10.69 21.51
N THR A 195 -13.97 -9.85 21.63
CA THR A 195 -13.55 -8.92 20.58
C THR A 195 -12.94 -9.64 19.38
N VAL A 196 -12.14 -10.68 19.61
CA VAL A 196 -11.56 -11.49 18.52
C VAL A 196 -12.64 -12.20 17.70
N MET A 197 -13.68 -12.73 18.36
CA MET A 197 -14.79 -13.38 17.66
C MET A 197 -15.58 -12.38 16.78
N GLN A 198 -15.78 -11.16 17.26
CA GLN A 198 -16.47 -10.10 16.49
C GLN A 198 -15.66 -9.68 15.25
N LEU A 199 -14.33 -9.59 15.37
CA LEU A 199 -13.45 -9.27 14.24
C LEU A 199 -13.42 -10.39 13.19
N PHE A 200 -13.47 -11.66 13.61
CA PHE A 200 -13.57 -12.79 12.68
C PHE A 200 -14.88 -12.77 11.86
N VAL A 201 -16.00 -12.46 12.50
CA VAL A 201 -17.30 -12.33 11.81
C VAL A 201 -17.27 -11.17 10.82
N LEU A 202 -16.71 -10.02 11.21
CA LEU A 202 -16.59 -8.87 10.32
C LEU A 202 -15.70 -9.17 9.11
N ALA A 203 -14.56 -9.83 9.31
CA ALA A 203 -13.67 -10.24 8.23
C ALA A 203 -14.34 -11.21 7.25
N ALA A 204 -15.12 -12.18 7.76
CA ALA A 204 -15.87 -13.12 6.91
C ALA A 204 -16.93 -12.42 6.06
N VAL A 205 -17.64 -11.43 6.62
CA VAL A 205 -18.61 -10.62 5.88
C VAL A 205 -17.93 -9.78 4.79
N ILE A 206 -16.78 -9.16 5.09
CA ILE A 206 -16.00 -8.40 4.11
C ILE A 206 -15.58 -9.30 2.95
N VAL A 207 -15.04 -10.49 3.23
CA VAL A 207 -14.64 -11.46 2.18
C VAL A 207 -15.83 -11.84 1.30
N LEU A 208 -17.01 -12.08 1.89
CA LEU A 208 -18.24 -12.40 1.13
C LEU A 208 -18.73 -11.23 0.27
N VAL A 209 -18.62 -9.99 0.76
CA VAL A 209 -18.97 -8.79 -0.02
C VAL A 209 -17.99 -8.57 -1.16
N PHE A 210 -16.69 -8.76 -0.94
CA PHE A 210 -15.69 -8.64 -2.00
C PHE A 210 -15.83 -9.77 -3.02
N THR A 211 -15.94 -11.04 -2.61
CA THR A 211 -16.12 -12.16 -3.56
C THR A 211 -17.45 -12.08 -4.29
N GLY A 212 -18.55 -11.73 -3.60
CA GLY A 212 -19.84 -11.50 -4.23
C GLY A 212 -19.85 -10.29 -5.15
N GLY A 213 -19.19 -9.19 -4.76
CA GLY A 213 -19.05 -7.98 -5.56
C GLY A 213 -18.17 -8.19 -6.80
N PHE A 214 -17.06 -8.91 -6.68
CA PHE A 214 -16.22 -9.29 -7.82
C PHE A 214 -16.95 -10.25 -8.76
N LYS A 215 -17.66 -11.27 -8.25
CA LYS A 215 -18.51 -12.16 -9.06
C LYS A 215 -19.62 -11.41 -9.79
N LEU A 216 -20.23 -10.41 -9.14
CA LEU A 216 -21.26 -9.57 -9.73
C LEU A 216 -20.67 -8.61 -10.77
N LEU A 217 -19.50 -8.02 -10.52
CA LEU A 217 -18.77 -7.21 -11.49
C LEU A 217 -18.39 -8.02 -12.73
N GLU A 218 -17.89 -9.25 -12.54
CA GLU A 218 -17.54 -10.19 -13.61
C GLU A 218 -18.77 -10.60 -14.43
N TYR A 219 -19.93 -10.75 -13.78
CA TYR A 219 -21.21 -11.03 -14.43
C TYR A 219 -21.81 -9.81 -15.16
N ILE A 220 -21.60 -8.59 -14.64
CA ILE A 220 -22.08 -7.36 -15.27
C ILE A 220 -21.12 -6.92 -16.40
N SER A 221 -19.83 -7.26 -16.33
CA SER A 221 -18.85 -6.95 -17.37
C SER A 221 -18.89 -7.90 -18.57
N SER A 222 -19.69 -8.98 -18.53
CA SER A 222 -19.76 -9.97 -19.61
C SER A 222 -20.51 -9.50 -20.87
N ASP A 223 -21.03 -8.27 -20.87
CA ASP A 223 -21.60 -7.62 -22.07
C ASP A 223 -20.53 -6.94 -22.95
N ARG A 224 -19.24 -7.00 -22.57
CA ARG A 224 -18.15 -6.62 -23.50
C ARG A 224 -18.10 -7.67 -24.62
N ALA A 225 -18.07 -7.21 -25.87
CA ALA A 225 -17.85 -8.08 -27.02
C ALA A 225 -16.65 -8.99 -26.75
N LEU A 226 -16.82 -10.31 -26.91
CA LEU A 226 -15.71 -11.24 -26.82
C LEU A 226 -14.80 -10.97 -28.02
N PHE A 227 -13.74 -10.20 -27.78
CA PHE A 227 -12.66 -10.06 -28.74
C PHE A 227 -11.90 -11.38 -28.74
N GLU A 228 -11.95 -12.10 -29.86
CA GLU A 228 -11.17 -13.32 -30.08
C GLU A 228 -10.26 -13.11 -31.28
N ALA A 229 -9.10 -13.77 -31.25
CA ALA A 229 -8.22 -13.90 -32.40
C ALA A 229 -8.47 -15.26 -33.07
N ASP A 230 -8.82 -15.26 -34.34
CA ASP A 230 -9.10 -16.46 -35.13
C ASP A 230 -7.90 -16.82 -36.01
N ILE A 231 -6.86 -17.34 -35.36
CA ILE A 231 -5.60 -17.64 -36.02
C ILE A 231 -5.72 -18.94 -36.83
N SER A 232 -5.66 -18.80 -38.16
CA SER A 232 -5.56 -19.93 -39.08
C SER A 232 -4.12 -20.45 -39.13
N TRP A 233 -3.73 -21.26 -38.14
CA TRP A 233 -2.34 -21.78 -38.01
C TRP A 233 -1.76 -22.50 -39.23
N ASN A 234 -2.62 -23.10 -40.07
CA ASN A 234 -2.22 -23.78 -41.31
C ASN A 234 -2.34 -22.89 -42.56
N GLN A 235 -2.67 -21.62 -42.41
CA GLN A 235 -2.66 -20.65 -43.51
C GLN A 235 -1.25 -20.57 -44.10
N GLU A 236 -1.18 -20.61 -45.43
CA GLU A 236 0.06 -20.53 -46.18
C GLU A 236 0.70 -19.16 -46.02
N VAL A 237 2.02 -19.16 -45.83
CA VAL A 237 2.84 -17.95 -45.73
C VAL A 237 3.89 -18.02 -46.84
N MET A 238 3.95 -16.95 -47.64
CA MET A 238 4.96 -16.81 -48.69
C MET A 238 6.27 -16.32 -48.09
N HIS A 239 7.12 -17.25 -47.66
CA HIS A 239 8.44 -16.96 -47.08
C HIS A 239 9.45 -18.07 -47.43
N ASP A 240 10.74 -17.71 -47.56
CA ASP A 240 11.76 -18.66 -48.03
C ASP A 240 12.09 -19.76 -47.00
N ASP A 241 11.99 -19.43 -45.71
CA ASP A 241 12.41 -20.31 -44.61
C ASP A 241 11.24 -21.01 -43.87
N CYS A 242 9.99 -20.68 -44.19
CA CYS A 242 8.80 -21.23 -43.51
C CYS A 242 7.56 -21.10 -44.42
N ASP A 243 6.57 -21.98 -44.27
CA ASP A 243 5.48 -22.14 -45.25
C ASP A 243 4.06 -21.92 -44.68
N THR A 244 3.92 -21.88 -43.36
CA THR A 244 2.64 -21.65 -42.67
C THR A 244 2.77 -20.69 -41.50
N VAL A 245 1.65 -20.10 -41.07
CA VAL A 245 1.59 -19.24 -39.87
C VAL A 245 2.24 -19.92 -38.67
N LYS A 246 1.96 -21.22 -38.47
CA LYS A 246 2.55 -22.01 -37.39
C LYS A 246 4.07 -22.15 -37.48
N THR A 247 4.59 -22.49 -38.65
CA THR A 247 6.05 -22.68 -38.83
C THR A 247 6.79 -21.35 -38.77
N CYS A 248 6.21 -20.28 -39.31
CA CYS A 248 6.81 -18.95 -39.28
C CYS A 248 6.77 -18.33 -37.88
N ALA A 249 5.68 -18.52 -37.12
CA ALA A 249 5.63 -18.11 -35.71
C ALA A 249 6.73 -18.80 -34.89
N ALA A 250 6.91 -20.12 -35.07
CA ALA A 250 7.96 -20.88 -34.40
C ALA A 250 9.36 -20.41 -34.80
N LEU A 251 9.60 -20.19 -36.10
CA LEU A 251 10.89 -19.70 -36.59
C LEU A 251 11.22 -18.29 -36.06
N GLY A 252 10.23 -17.40 -35.98
CA GLY A 252 10.43 -16.10 -35.35
C GLY A 252 10.77 -16.23 -33.87
N ASP A 253 10.13 -17.17 -33.14
CA ASP A 253 10.47 -17.43 -31.73
C ASP A 253 11.90 -18.00 -31.56
N GLU A 254 12.39 -18.77 -32.53
CA GLU A 254 13.77 -19.25 -32.57
C GLU A 254 14.76 -18.08 -32.76
N TYR A 255 14.50 -17.17 -33.71
CA TYR A 255 15.33 -15.99 -33.90
C TYR A 255 15.27 -15.03 -32.70
N LEU A 256 14.12 -14.90 -32.04
CA LEU A 256 14.00 -14.11 -30.81
C LEU A 256 14.87 -14.69 -29.68
N GLU A 257 14.89 -16.01 -29.51
CA GLU A 257 15.74 -16.68 -28.53
C GLU A 257 17.23 -16.57 -28.91
N GLU A 258 17.56 -16.65 -30.20
CA GLU A 258 18.94 -16.44 -30.66
C GLU A 258 19.40 -15.00 -30.41
N LEU A 259 18.56 -14.01 -30.72
CA LEU A 259 18.86 -12.59 -30.50
C LEU A 259 19.15 -12.29 -29.03
N LYS A 260 18.48 -12.98 -28.11
CA LYS A 260 18.70 -12.85 -26.66
C LYS A 260 20.15 -13.11 -26.23
N SER A 261 20.92 -13.87 -27.01
CA SER A 261 22.36 -14.07 -26.75
C SER A 261 23.21 -12.82 -26.99
N TYR A 262 22.70 -11.85 -27.76
CA TYR A 262 23.35 -10.58 -28.06
C TYR A 262 22.70 -9.41 -27.31
N VAL A 263 21.35 -9.37 -27.30
CA VAL A 263 20.54 -8.31 -26.70
C VAL A 263 19.26 -8.92 -26.13
N ASP A 264 19.05 -8.78 -24.82
CA ASP A 264 17.76 -9.12 -24.22
C ASP A 264 16.78 -7.96 -24.43
N LEU A 265 15.85 -8.10 -25.38
CA LEU A 265 14.83 -7.07 -25.66
C LEU A 265 13.89 -6.83 -24.47
N GLN A 266 13.86 -7.72 -23.48
CA GLN A 266 13.08 -7.55 -22.26
C GLN A 266 13.83 -6.76 -21.17
N ASP A 267 15.09 -6.39 -21.41
CA ASP A 267 15.89 -5.59 -20.48
C ASP A 267 15.47 -4.11 -20.55
N GLU A 268 14.69 -3.69 -19.56
CA GLU A 268 14.27 -2.30 -19.39
C GLU A 268 15.23 -1.57 -18.43
N PRO A 269 16.07 -0.64 -18.92
CA PRO A 269 16.96 0.11 -18.05
C PRO A 269 16.15 1.01 -17.11
N TYR A 270 16.74 1.35 -15.96
CA TYR A 270 16.17 2.39 -15.11
C TYR A 270 16.19 3.73 -15.85
N ILE A 271 15.01 4.28 -16.12
CA ILE A 271 14.86 5.58 -16.79
C ILE A 271 14.74 6.67 -15.73
N PHE A 272 15.64 7.66 -15.80
CA PHE A 272 15.53 8.88 -15.03
C PHE A 272 14.68 9.88 -15.80
N PHE A 273 13.57 10.36 -15.22
CA PHE A 273 12.72 11.34 -15.88
C PHE A 273 13.27 12.76 -15.69
N GLU A 274 13.72 13.37 -16.77
CA GLU A 274 14.21 14.74 -16.81
C GLU A 274 13.45 15.54 -17.87
N ASN A 275 12.56 16.44 -17.45
CA ASN A 275 11.79 17.24 -18.41
C ASN A 275 12.59 18.45 -18.89
N ARG A 276 12.92 18.49 -20.19
CA ARG A 276 13.59 19.62 -20.86
C ARG A 276 12.81 20.06 -22.08
N THR A 277 13.08 21.29 -22.53
CA THR A 277 12.58 21.75 -23.83
C THR A 277 13.19 20.90 -24.95
N ARG A 278 12.33 20.37 -25.84
CA ARG A 278 12.77 19.63 -27.02
C ARG A 278 13.76 20.44 -27.85
N THR A 279 14.94 19.88 -28.03
CA THR A 279 16.05 20.49 -28.77
C THR A 279 16.49 19.57 -29.89
N THR A 280 16.43 20.05 -31.13
CA THR A 280 16.99 19.35 -32.29
C THR A 280 18.48 19.61 -32.38
N PHE A 281 19.29 18.57 -32.61
CA PHE A 281 20.74 18.67 -32.73
C PHE A 281 21.19 18.63 -34.19
N ILE A 282 20.80 17.58 -34.92
CA ILE A 282 21.22 17.36 -36.30
C ILE A 282 20.04 16.82 -37.10
N ASN A 283 19.81 17.39 -38.28
CA ASN A 283 18.91 16.85 -39.29
C ASN A 283 19.76 16.23 -40.41
N TYR A 284 19.50 14.99 -40.79
CA TYR A 284 20.14 14.31 -41.91
C TYR A 284 19.17 14.19 -43.07
N GLU A 285 19.64 14.55 -44.26
CA GLU A 285 18.92 14.29 -45.50
C GLU A 285 19.13 12.84 -45.90
N ILE A 286 18.03 12.14 -46.16
CA ILE A 286 18.04 10.74 -46.60
C ILE A 286 17.66 10.67 -48.07
N SER A 287 18.50 10.00 -48.86
CA SER A 287 18.22 9.67 -50.26
C SER A 287 18.75 8.28 -50.59
N ASP A 288 17.94 7.46 -51.25
CA ASP A 288 18.25 6.06 -51.56
C ASP A 288 18.76 5.28 -50.33
N PHE A 289 18.09 5.49 -49.18
CA PHE A 289 18.41 4.88 -47.87
C PHE A 289 19.77 5.30 -47.26
N ASN A 290 20.47 6.27 -47.85
CA ASN A 290 21.76 6.77 -47.37
C ASN A 290 21.64 8.21 -46.88
N ILE A 291 22.47 8.58 -45.90
CA ILE A 291 22.65 9.97 -45.49
C ILE A 291 23.43 10.69 -46.60
N THR A 292 22.81 11.70 -47.22
CA THR A 292 23.41 12.50 -48.30
C THR A 292 23.82 13.90 -47.86
N GLY A 293 23.22 14.39 -46.78
CA GLY A 293 23.46 15.72 -46.24
C GLY A 293 23.20 15.76 -44.74
N SER A 294 23.73 16.78 -44.07
CA SER A 294 23.49 17.01 -42.65
C SER A 294 23.43 18.51 -42.36
N GLU A 295 22.45 18.93 -41.58
CA GLU A 295 22.33 20.26 -41.01
C GLU A 295 22.56 20.19 -39.50
N LYS A 296 23.65 20.80 -39.01
CA LYS A 296 23.96 20.88 -37.57
C LYS A 296 23.27 22.09 -36.98
N VAL A 297 22.16 21.85 -36.26
CA VAL A 297 21.35 22.89 -35.63
C VAL A 297 21.92 23.28 -34.27
N ASN A 298 22.31 22.29 -33.45
CA ASN A 298 22.90 22.48 -32.13
C ASN A 298 24.02 21.46 -31.89
N PRO A 299 24.99 21.75 -31.00
CA PRO A 299 26.00 20.77 -30.61
C PRO A 299 25.36 19.57 -29.90
N LEU A 300 25.82 18.36 -30.22
CA LEU A 300 25.40 17.15 -29.53
C LEU A 300 25.70 17.25 -28.02
N PRO A 301 24.79 16.77 -27.15
CA PRO A 301 24.96 16.90 -25.71
C PRO A 301 26.06 15.98 -25.15
N PHE A 302 26.36 14.89 -25.85
CA PHE A 302 27.43 13.94 -25.58
C PHE A 302 27.61 13.03 -26.79
N GLY A 303 28.60 12.12 -26.71
CA GLY A 303 28.85 11.15 -27.78
C GLY A 303 29.45 11.78 -29.03
N LYS A 304 29.64 10.94 -30.04
CA LYS A 304 30.03 11.39 -31.37
C LYS A 304 28.89 11.16 -32.34
N GLU A 305 28.93 11.88 -33.44
CA GLU A 305 27.91 11.81 -34.49
C GLU A 305 27.72 10.39 -35.02
N GLU A 306 28.82 9.66 -35.22
CA GLU A 306 28.83 8.30 -35.75
C GLU A 306 28.03 7.33 -34.88
N MET A 307 28.07 7.52 -33.56
CA MET A 307 27.34 6.69 -32.60
C MET A 307 25.82 6.76 -32.82
N PHE A 308 25.32 7.92 -33.26
CA PHE A 308 23.90 8.14 -33.47
C PHE A 308 23.47 7.80 -34.90
N THR A 309 24.35 7.98 -35.89
CA THR A 309 24.08 7.50 -37.26
C THR A 309 24.05 5.97 -37.37
N GLU A 310 24.70 5.25 -36.45
CA GLU A 310 24.56 3.79 -36.33
C GLU A 310 23.11 3.34 -36.10
N MET A 311 22.25 4.18 -35.51
CA MET A 311 20.82 3.86 -35.35
C MET A 311 20.10 3.84 -36.69
N TRP A 312 20.44 4.79 -37.58
CA TRP A 312 19.94 4.78 -38.95
C TRP A 312 20.44 3.56 -39.72
N ASP A 313 21.72 3.19 -39.53
CA ASP A 313 22.28 1.98 -40.13
C ASP A 313 21.57 0.71 -39.67
N ALA A 314 21.28 0.59 -38.38
CA ALA A 314 20.48 -0.52 -37.86
C ALA A 314 19.06 -0.51 -38.45
N PHE A 315 18.40 0.65 -38.48
CA PHE A 315 17.04 0.79 -39.00
C PHE A 315 16.94 0.36 -40.47
N ARG A 316 17.83 0.87 -41.34
CA ARG A 316 17.83 0.52 -42.78
C ARG A 316 18.29 -0.91 -43.07
N TYR A 317 19.04 -1.52 -42.15
CA TYR A 317 19.48 -2.90 -42.26
C TYR A 317 18.34 -3.87 -41.93
N VAL A 318 17.62 -3.58 -40.85
CA VAL A 318 16.62 -4.49 -40.27
C VAL A 318 15.29 -4.43 -40.99
N PHE A 319 14.81 -3.23 -41.35
CA PHE A 319 13.46 -3.06 -41.86
C PHE A 319 13.40 -3.13 -43.39
N PRO A 320 12.39 -3.79 -43.99
CA PRO A 320 12.32 -3.94 -45.44
C PRO A 320 12.20 -2.58 -46.16
N ARG A 321 13.08 -2.39 -47.15
CA ARG A 321 13.19 -1.15 -47.94
C ARG A 321 11.87 -0.64 -48.53
N ARG A 322 10.93 -1.55 -48.85
CA ARG A 322 9.63 -1.18 -49.43
C ARG A 322 8.77 -0.31 -48.50
N TYR A 323 8.97 -0.41 -47.18
CA TYR A 323 8.21 0.34 -46.18
C TYR A 323 8.92 1.63 -45.76
N ILE A 324 10.25 1.66 -45.78
CA ILE A 324 11.04 2.79 -45.28
C ILE A 324 11.51 3.74 -46.40
N ARG A 325 11.00 3.58 -47.63
CA ARG A 325 11.46 4.33 -48.81
C ARG A 325 11.14 5.82 -48.74
N ASP A 326 10.08 6.19 -48.02
CA ASP A 326 9.56 7.55 -47.96
C ASP A 326 10.19 8.38 -46.82
N ILE A 327 11.12 7.78 -46.07
CA ILE A 327 11.94 8.49 -45.09
C ILE A 327 12.96 9.36 -45.83
N ASN A 328 12.74 10.67 -45.77
CA ASN A 328 13.62 11.67 -46.38
C ASN A 328 14.42 12.47 -45.36
N GLU A 329 14.10 12.34 -44.06
CA GLU A 329 14.85 12.97 -42.98
C GLU A 329 15.06 12.00 -41.81
N TYR A 330 16.31 11.92 -41.34
CA TYR A 330 16.65 11.30 -40.06
C TYR A 330 17.11 12.38 -39.08
N ARG A 331 16.49 12.47 -37.90
CA ARG A 331 16.70 13.58 -36.96
C ARG A 331 17.20 13.11 -35.60
N LEU A 332 18.18 13.82 -35.07
CA LEU A 332 18.63 13.69 -33.68
C LEU A 332 18.05 14.83 -32.85
N PHE A 333 17.35 14.48 -31.78
CA PHE A 333 16.80 15.45 -30.84
C PHE A 333 17.01 15.00 -29.39
N SER A 334 16.61 15.83 -28.43
CA SER A 334 16.25 15.36 -27.10
C SER A 334 15.31 16.32 -26.38
N ASP A 335 14.40 15.79 -25.57
CA ASP A 335 13.61 16.53 -24.57
C ASP A 335 13.95 16.15 -23.12
N GLY A 336 15.15 15.59 -22.91
CA GLY A 336 15.62 15.09 -21.62
C GLY A 336 15.24 13.63 -21.39
N GLU A 337 15.91 12.96 -20.46
CA GLU A 337 15.74 11.51 -20.27
C GLU A 337 14.30 11.14 -19.87
N GLY A 338 13.80 10.04 -20.43
CA GLY A 338 12.51 9.43 -20.08
C GLY A 338 11.27 10.13 -20.62
N ASN A 339 11.40 11.07 -21.56
CA ASN A 339 10.24 11.66 -22.22
C ASN A 339 10.03 11.00 -23.59
N THR A 340 10.26 11.72 -24.69
CA THR A 340 9.99 11.20 -26.03
C THR A 340 11.22 10.46 -26.53
N ALA A 341 11.21 9.13 -26.47
CA ALA A 341 12.39 8.36 -26.86
C ALA A 341 12.63 8.37 -28.39
N ALA A 342 11.56 8.42 -29.18
CA ALA A 342 11.60 8.56 -30.63
C ALA A 342 10.25 9.08 -31.13
N TYR A 343 10.20 9.53 -32.39
CA TYR A 343 8.93 9.76 -33.07
C TYR A 343 9.09 9.69 -34.59
N VAL A 344 8.01 9.36 -35.28
CA VAL A 344 7.87 9.51 -36.72
C VAL A 344 6.86 10.60 -37.05
N SER A 345 7.19 11.46 -38.02
CA SER A 345 6.26 12.41 -38.61
C SER A 345 6.08 12.08 -40.09
N ILE A 346 4.90 11.61 -40.46
CA ILE A 346 4.53 11.25 -41.84
C ILE A 346 3.65 12.35 -42.42
N ARG A 347 4.06 12.91 -43.56
CA ARG A 347 3.36 13.97 -44.30
C ARG A 347 3.45 13.71 -45.79
N GLY A 348 2.63 14.40 -46.58
CA GLY A 348 2.63 14.26 -48.04
C GLY A 348 3.93 14.69 -48.72
N ASP A 349 4.79 15.48 -48.06
CA ASP A 349 6.10 15.91 -48.56
C ASP A 349 7.27 15.08 -48.01
N GLY A 350 6.99 14.06 -47.18
CA GLY A 350 7.95 13.05 -46.75
C GLY A 350 7.79 12.61 -45.29
N THR A 351 8.67 11.69 -44.89
CA THR A 351 8.70 11.10 -43.55
C THR A 351 9.98 11.45 -42.80
N VAL A 352 9.80 11.97 -41.59
CA VAL A 352 10.89 12.22 -40.63
C VAL A 352 10.91 11.09 -39.61
N LEU A 353 12.04 10.39 -39.48
CA LEU A 353 12.34 9.51 -38.35
C LEU A 353 13.24 10.25 -37.36
N ALA A 354 12.78 10.46 -36.14
CA ALA A 354 13.52 11.20 -35.13
C ALA A 354 13.85 10.32 -33.91
N MET A 355 15.09 10.38 -33.44
CA MET A 355 15.57 9.60 -32.30
C MET A 355 16.12 10.50 -31.20
N ASP A 356 15.72 10.25 -29.95
CA ASP A 356 16.29 10.94 -28.79
C ASP A 356 17.69 10.38 -28.49
N VAL A 357 18.70 11.25 -28.51
CA VAL A 357 20.08 10.87 -28.28
C VAL A 357 20.35 10.38 -26.85
N ARG A 358 19.54 10.76 -25.85
CA ARG A 358 19.66 10.36 -24.44
C ARG A 358 18.98 9.04 -24.14
N ASP A 359 17.78 8.82 -24.69
CA ASP A 359 16.96 7.65 -24.37
C ASP A 359 17.33 6.38 -25.15
N ASN A 360 18.11 6.51 -26.23
CA ASN A 360 18.51 5.39 -27.09
C ASN A 360 19.96 4.94 -26.88
N THR A 361 20.53 5.16 -25.69
CA THR A 361 21.88 4.71 -25.33
C THR A 361 21.95 3.24 -24.92
N HIS A 362 20.83 2.67 -24.47
CA HIS A 362 20.71 1.26 -24.13
C HIS A 362 20.19 0.47 -25.35
N LYS A 363 20.91 -0.59 -25.76
CA LYS A 363 20.63 -1.29 -27.03
C LYS A 363 19.24 -1.94 -27.08
N ALA A 364 18.78 -2.55 -25.98
CA ALA A 364 17.44 -3.14 -25.94
C ALA A 364 16.33 -2.08 -26.13
N THR A 365 16.47 -0.95 -25.44
CA THR A 365 15.55 0.20 -25.55
C THR A 365 15.58 0.77 -26.96
N GLN A 366 16.77 0.98 -27.52
CA GLN A 366 16.95 1.44 -28.89
C GLN A 366 16.21 0.52 -29.88
N TYR A 367 16.40 -0.79 -29.81
CA TYR A 367 15.74 -1.71 -30.75
C TYR A 367 14.23 -1.72 -30.59
N ARG A 368 13.72 -1.66 -29.37
CA ARG A 368 12.27 -1.52 -29.11
C ARG A 368 11.70 -0.24 -29.70
N ASN A 369 12.40 0.89 -29.52
CA ASN A 369 11.99 2.16 -30.11
C ASN A 369 12.02 2.11 -31.64
N LEU A 370 13.06 1.54 -32.26
CA LEU A 370 13.11 1.36 -33.71
C LEU A 370 11.95 0.50 -34.23
N ILE A 371 11.60 -0.60 -33.53
CA ILE A 371 10.46 -1.45 -33.88
C ILE A 371 9.13 -0.70 -33.69
N HIS A 372 8.98 0.09 -32.62
CA HIS A 372 7.81 0.93 -32.37
C HIS A 372 7.61 1.94 -33.51
N GLU A 373 8.66 2.70 -33.85
CA GLU A 373 8.61 3.69 -34.93
C GLU A 373 8.35 3.04 -36.30
N PHE A 374 8.91 1.85 -36.54
CA PHE A 374 8.57 1.08 -37.73
C PHE A 374 7.10 0.65 -37.73
N GLY A 375 6.51 0.33 -36.58
CA GLY A 375 5.08 0.07 -36.44
C GLY A 375 4.22 1.24 -36.91
N HIS A 376 4.62 2.48 -36.64
CA HIS A 376 3.99 3.67 -37.22
C HIS A 376 4.16 3.74 -38.74
N ILE A 377 5.38 3.57 -39.25
CA ILE A 377 5.66 3.62 -40.70
C ILE A 377 4.88 2.55 -41.47
N TYR A 378 4.76 1.35 -40.91
CA TYR A 378 4.03 0.24 -41.52
C TYR A 378 2.52 0.48 -41.54
N SER A 379 1.95 1.02 -40.45
CA SER A 379 0.50 1.14 -40.29
C SER A 379 -0.09 2.47 -40.77
N LEU A 380 0.74 3.49 -40.98
CA LEU A 380 0.32 4.84 -41.34
C LEU A 380 0.92 5.34 -42.68
N PRO A 381 1.00 4.53 -43.75
CA PRO A 381 1.46 5.04 -45.04
C PRO A 381 0.54 6.18 -45.48
N ILE A 382 1.10 7.26 -46.02
CA ILE A 382 0.33 8.49 -46.28
C ILE A 382 -0.79 8.26 -47.31
N GLU A 383 -0.62 7.28 -48.18
CA GLU A 383 -1.60 6.85 -49.18
C GLU A 383 -2.87 6.24 -48.57
N ASP A 384 -2.81 5.79 -47.31
CA ASP A 384 -3.96 5.23 -46.59
C ASP A 384 -4.84 6.33 -45.95
N PHE A 385 -4.49 7.60 -46.12
CA PHE A 385 -5.25 8.74 -45.64
C PHE A 385 -5.87 9.54 -46.79
N ASP A 386 -7.00 10.19 -46.55
CA ASP A 386 -7.62 11.10 -47.51
C ASP A 386 -6.66 12.24 -47.90
N GLU A 387 -6.57 12.57 -49.18
CA GLU A 387 -5.66 13.61 -49.71
C GLU A 387 -5.94 15.00 -49.13
N SER A 388 -7.15 15.24 -48.63
CA SER A 388 -7.49 16.47 -47.92
C SER A 388 -6.78 16.61 -46.57
N CYS A 389 -6.24 15.52 -46.03
CA CYS A 389 -5.51 15.48 -44.79
C CYS A 389 -4.00 15.53 -45.07
N SER A 390 -3.35 16.60 -44.60
CA SER A 390 -1.90 16.78 -44.77
C SER A 390 -1.03 15.89 -43.86
N SER A 391 -1.66 15.01 -43.07
CA SER A 391 -1.04 14.19 -42.04
C SER A 391 -1.87 12.93 -41.74
N THR A 392 -1.34 12.07 -40.87
CA THR A 392 -1.93 10.78 -40.44
C THR A 392 -2.98 10.95 -39.33
N ASP A 393 -3.94 11.85 -39.52
CA ASP A 393 -5.09 11.98 -38.62
C ASP A 393 -6.01 10.76 -38.77
N ILE A 394 -6.35 10.11 -37.66
CA ILE A 394 -7.14 8.87 -37.64
C ILE A 394 -8.55 9.05 -38.22
N SER A 395 -9.12 10.25 -38.12
CA SER A 395 -10.42 10.57 -38.74
C SER A 395 -10.36 10.53 -40.27
N CYS A 396 -9.16 10.62 -40.86
CA CYS A 396 -8.92 10.58 -42.29
C CYS A 396 -8.48 9.21 -42.81
N ALA A 397 -8.31 8.21 -41.95
CA ALA A 397 -7.88 6.88 -42.34
C ALA A 397 -8.94 6.24 -43.26
N LYS A 398 -8.51 5.75 -44.42
CA LYS A 398 -9.38 5.07 -45.40
C LYS A 398 -9.85 3.74 -44.85
N GLU A 399 -11.08 3.37 -45.19
CA GLU A 399 -11.62 2.04 -44.88
C GLU A 399 -10.71 0.94 -45.47
N GLY A 400 -10.46 -0.10 -44.69
CA GLY A 400 -9.59 -1.21 -45.10
C GLY A 400 -8.11 -0.99 -44.86
N SER A 401 -7.64 0.23 -44.53
CA SER A 401 -6.25 0.47 -44.13
C SER A 401 -5.92 -0.26 -42.82
N VAL A 402 -4.64 -0.55 -42.59
CA VAL A 402 -4.16 -1.28 -41.40
C VAL A 402 -4.64 -0.60 -40.13
N ILE A 403 -4.43 0.72 -40.02
CA ILE A 403 -4.80 1.48 -38.83
C ILE A 403 -6.32 1.59 -38.66
N ASN A 404 -7.08 1.74 -39.74
CA ASN A 404 -8.54 1.78 -39.67
C ASN A 404 -9.10 0.44 -39.21
N ASN A 405 -8.58 -0.68 -39.72
CA ASN A 405 -9.01 -2.01 -39.29
C ASN A 405 -8.71 -2.24 -37.80
N HIS A 406 -7.56 -1.77 -37.30
CA HIS A 406 -7.23 -1.81 -35.87
C HIS A 406 -8.20 -0.96 -35.04
N ARG A 407 -8.53 0.27 -35.50
CA ARG A 407 -9.52 1.15 -34.87
C ARG A 407 -10.89 0.47 -34.78
N GLU A 408 -11.41 0.01 -35.91
CA GLU A 408 -12.74 -0.59 -36.00
C GLU A 408 -12.84 -1.84 -35.13
N ARG A 409 -11.80 -2.68 -35.14
CA ARG A 409 -11.81 -3.93 -34.38
C ARG A 409 -11.68 -3.72 -32.88
N PHE A 410 -10.81 -2.81 -32.41
CA PHE A 410 -10.45 -2.76 -30.99
C PHE A 410 -10.85 -1.48 -30.26
N TRP A 411 -11.09 -0.38 -30.98
CA TRP A 411 -11.40 0.92 -30.41
C TRP A 411 -12.86 1.35 -30.60
N SER A 412 -13.64 0.69 -31.46
CA SER A 412 -15.07 0.98 -31.70
C SER A 412 -15.96 0.85 -30.47
N GLN A 413 -15.52 0.11 -29.45
CA GLN A 413 -16.20 0.02 -28.16
C GLN A 413 -16.07 1.29 -27.31
N TYR A 414 -15.11 2.15 -27.62
CA TYR A 414 -14.92 3.45 -26.97
C TYR A 414 -15.54 4.54 -27.83
N ASP A 415 -16.01 5.60 -27.18
CA ASP A 415 -16.46 6.80 -27.90
C ASP A 415 -15.30 7.38 -28.73
N GLU A 416 -15.62 7.86 -29.93
CA GLU A 416 -14.66 8.39 -30.91
C GLU A 416 -13.79 9.51 -30.33
N HIS A 417 -14.29 10.30 -29.37
CA HIS A 417 -13.47 11.32 -28.70
C HIS A 417 -12.30 10.76 -27.86
N TRP A 418 -12.23 9.44 -27.67
CA TRP A 418 -11.10 8.74 -27.06
C TRP A 418 -10.08 8.22 -28.07
N HIS A 419 -10.37 8.25 -29.38
CA HIS A 419 -9.47 7.69 -30.40
C HIS A 419 -8.23 8.56 -30.62
N GLU A 420 -8.31 9.85 -30.27
CA GLU A 420 -7.18 10.77 -30.22
C GLU A 420 -7.23 11.60 -28.91
N ASN A 421 -6.31 11.31 -27.99
CA ASN A 421 -6.26 11.94 -26.66
C ASN A 421 -5.07 12.89 -26.49
N SER A 422 -4.33 13.22 -27.54
CA SER A 422 -3.16 14.11 -27.48
C SER A 422 -3.47 15.48 -26.83
N GLU A 423 -4.69 15.99 -27.01
CA GLU A 423 -5.15 17.26 -26.45
C GLU A 423 -5.74 17.14 -25.03
N LYS A 424 -5.87 15.93 -24.49
CA LYS A 424 -6.41 15.70 -23.16
C LYS A 424 -5.31 15.85 -22.11
N SER A 425 -5.72 16.25 -20.90
CA SER A 425 -4.78 16.29 -19.77
C SER A 425 -4.27 14.90 -19.40
N THR A 426 -3.05 14.81 -18.87
CA THR A 426 -2.46 13.55 -18.40
C THR A 426 -3.39 12.78 -17.47
N LEU A 427 -4.10 13.46 -16.56
CA LEU A 427 -5.06 12.84 -15.64
C LEU A 427 -6.26 12.20 -16.36
N GLN A 428 -6.71 12.76 -17.49
CA GLN A 428 -7.81 12.18 -18.27
C GLN A 428 -7.34 10.92 -19.00
N VAL A 429 -6.14 10.94 -19.57
CA VAL A 429 -5.56 9.76 -20.24
C VAL A 429 -5.29 8.65 -19.22
N GLU A 430 -4.71 8.97 -18.07
CA GLU A 430 -4.53 8.03 -16.96
C GLU A 430 -5.87 7.47 -16.47
N GLY A 431 -6.89 8.31 -16.36
CA GLY A 431 -8.25 7.87 -16.01
C GLY A 431 -8.84 6.90 -17.02
N PHE A 432 -8.66 7.17 -18.33
CA PHE A 432 -9.10 6.27 -19.40
C PHE A 432 -8.36 4.93 -19.35
N TYR A 433 -7.04 4.95 -19.21
CA TYR A 433 -6.23 3.74 -19.05
C TYR A 433 -6.64 2.92 -17.81
N ASN A 434 -6.79 3.56 -16.64
CA ASN A 434 -7.13 2.89 -15.39
C ASN A 434 -8.51 2.19 -15.44
N ASN A 435 -9.45 2.74 -16.22
CA ASN A 435 -10.76 2.13 -16.44
C ASN A 435 -10.73 0.98 -17.48
N ASN A 436 -9.63 0.84 -18.21
CA ASN A 436 -9.44 -0.10 -19.32
C ASN A 436 -8.09 -0.82 -19.23
N VAL A 437 -7.62 -1.12 -18.02
CA VAL A 437 -6.26 -1.64 -17.75
C VAL A 437 -5.98 -3.02 -18.39
N THR A 438 -7.03 -3.77 -18.72
CA THR A 438 -6.93 -5.05 -19.44
C THR A 438 -6.80 -4.89 -20.95
N ASP A 439 -6.99 -3.68 -21.45
CA ASP A 439 -7.12 -3.38 -22.87
C ASP A 439 -5.80 -2.86 -23.45
N PHE A 440 -4.86 -2.45 -22.59
CA PHE A 440 -3.55 -1.91 -22.93
C PHE A 440 -2.46 -2.52 -22.03
N TYR A 441 -1.21 -2.62 -22.51
CA TYR A 441 -0.05 -3.02 -21.70
C TYR A 441 0.53 -1.86 -20.89
N VAL A 442 0.52 -0.65 -21.46
CA VAL A 442 1.07 0.55 -20.83
C VAL A 442 0.17 1.76 -21.04
N PRO A 443 0.20 2.77 -20.14
CA PRO A 443 -0.62 3.97 -20.26
C PRO A 443 -0.43 4.73 -21.58
N TYR A 444 0.77 4.68 -22.17
CA TYR A 444 1.06 5.39 -23.42
C TYR A 444 0.23 4.87 -24.60
N GLN A 445 -0.15 3.59 -24.65
CA GLN A 445 -1.06 3.05 -25.69
C GLN A 445 -2.45 3.69 -25.63
N ALA A 446 -2.90 4.09 -24.46
CA ALA A 446 -4.21 4.72 -24.27
C ALA A 446 -4.26 6.16 -24.77
N THR A 447 -3.15 6.72 -25.28
CA THR A 447 -3.12 8.08 -25.81
C THR A 447 -3.87 8.19 -27.14
N ASN A 448 -3.71 7.24 -28.07
CA ASN A 448 -4.48 7.18 -29.30
C ASN A 448 -4.32 5.81 -29.99
N VAL A 449 -5.10 5.60 -31.05
CA VAL A 449 -5.08 4.38 -31.86
C VAL A 449 -3.70 4.09 -32.46
N LYS A 450 -2.94 5.14 -32.84
CA LYS A 450 -1.62 5.00 -33.47
C LYS A 450 -0.61 4.39 -32.50
N GLU A 451 -0.57 4.88 -31.26
CA GLU A 451 0.33 4.36 -30.22
C GLU A 451 -0.06 2.96 -29.78
N ASP A 452 -1.36 2.66 -29.70
CA ASP A 452 -1.82 1.31 -29.38
C ASP A 452 -1.41 0.29 -30.45
N TYR A 453 -1.54 0.63 -31.74
CA TYR A 453 -1.04 -0.22 -32.81
C TYR A 453 0.48 -0.40 -32.74
N ALA A 454 1.24 0.69 -32.63
CA ALA A 454 2.70 0.63 -32.64
C ALA A 454 3.27 -0.21 -31.49
N ILE A 455 2.72 -0.08 -30.27
CA ILE A 455 3.13 -0.92 -29.15
C ILE A 455 2.66 -2.36 -29.31
N THR A 456 1.45 -2.59 -29.85
CA THR A 456 0.98 -3.95 -30.14
C THR A 456 1.91 -4.64 -31.14
N PHE A 457 2.30 -3.93 -32.20
CA PHE A 457 3.27 -4.39 -33.19
C PHE A 457 4.63 -4.66 -32.54
N MET A 458 5.14 -3.74 -31.71
CA MET A 458 6.38 -3.94 -30.96
C MET A 458 6.31 -5.20 -30.08
N LYS A 459 5.22 -5.41 -29.35
CA LYS A 459 5.00 -6.63 -28.55
C LYS A 459 4.97 -7.88 -29.43
N PHE A 460 4.27 -7.84 -30.55
CA PHE A 460 4.22 -8.94 -31.52
C PHE A 460 5.60 -9.36 -32.03
N ILE A 461 6.48 -8.40 -32.33
CA ILE A 461 7.86 -8.69 -32.75
C ILE A 461 8.73 -9.19 -31.58
N THR A 462 8.65 -8.52 -30.43
CA THR A 462 9.62 -8.70 -29.33
C THR A 462 9.27 -9.75 -28.29
N GLU A 463 8.07 -10.35 -28.39
CA GLU A 463 7.59 -11.38 -27.46
C GLU A 463 7.06 -12.61 -28.20
N LYS A 464 6.96 -13.72 -27.47
CA LYS A 464 6.21 -14.90 -27.93
C LYS A 464 4.72 -14.61 -27.84
N ILE A 465 3.92 -15.32 -28.63
CA ILE A 465 2.46 -15.18 -28.58
C ILE A 465 1.94 -15.36 -27.13
N PRO A 466 1.11 -14.44 -26.60
CA PRO A 466 0.52 -14.59 -25.28
C PRO A 466 -0.35 -15.84 -25.18
N ALA A 467 -0.06 -16.73 -24.22
CA ALA A 467 -0.80 -17.98 -24.06
C ALA A 467 -2.09 -17.81 -23.23
N ASN A 468 -3.21 -18.32 -23.75
CA ASN A 468 -4.46 -18.54 -23.00
C ASN A 468 -5.00 -17.34 -22.22
N SER A 469 -4.96 -16.14 -22.82
CA SER A 469 -5.57 -14.95 -22.23
C SER A 469 -6.68 -14.41 -23.12
N SER A 470 -7.82 -14.08 -22.49
CA SER A 470 -8.96 -13.39 -23.11
C SER A 470 -8.92 -11.88 -22.85
N GLN A 471 -7.80 -11.34 -22.37
CA GLN A 471 -7.63 -9.91 -22.17
C GLN A 471 -7.40 -9.23 -23.52
N LEU A 472 -8.07 -8.10 -23.75
CA LEU A 472 -8.04 -7.42 -25.05
C LEU A 472 -6.61 -7.05 -25.49
N ARG A 473 -5.72 -6.64 -24.57
CA ARG A 473 -4.30 -6.38 -24.91
C ARG A 473 -3.56 -7.59 -25.50
N ASP A 474 -3.90 -8.80 -25.02
CA ASP A 474 -3.29 -10.05 -25.48
C ASP A 474 -3.92 -10.48 -26.81
N VAL A 475 -5.23 -10.31 -26.95
CA VAL A 475 -5.96 -10.57 -28.20
C VAL A 475 -5.46 -9.68 -29.33
N LYS A 476 -5.14 -8.41 -29.07
CA LYS A 476 -4.52 -7.51 -30.06
C LYS A 476 -3.22 -8.09 -30.62
N VAL A 477 -2.32 -8.59 -29.77
CA VAL A 477 -1.07 -9.23 -30.20
C VAL A 477 -1.33 -10.55 -30.94
N GLN A 478 -2.26 -11.38 -30.44
CA GLN A 478 -2.67 -12.62 -31.09
C GLN A 478 -3.23 -12.37 -32.50
N SER A 479 -4.02 -11.29 -32.68
CA SER A 479 -4.63 -10.96 -33.97
C SER A 479 -3.61 -10.65 -35.06
N MET A 480 -2.38 -10.25 -34.70
CA MET A 480 -1.31 -10.03 -35.68
C MET A 480 -0.82 -11.33 -36.32
N TYR A 481 -1.13 -12.50 -35.74
CA TYR A 481 -0.87 -13.81 -36.35
C TYR A 481 -1.95 -14.23 -37.37
N GLU A 482 -3.04 -13.48 -37.52
CA GLU A 482 -4.06 -13.73 -38.54
C GLU A 482 -3.61 -13.25 -39.94
N ASP A 483 -2.61 -12.37 -39.99
CA ASP A 483 -2.04 -11.85 -41.22
C ASP A 483 -0.73 -12.58 -41.56
N ALA A 484 -0.79 -13.42 -42.61
CA ALA A 484 0.37 -14.18 -43.09
C ALA A 484 1.56 -13.29 -43.50
N GLU A 485 1.31 -12.10 -44.08
CA GLU A 485 2.40 -11.17 -44.44
C GLU A 485 3.06 -10.58 -43.20
N LEU A 486 2.28 -10.32 -42.16
CA LEU A 486 2.78 -9.79 -40.89
C LEU A 486 3.62 -10.83 -40.12
N VAL A 487 3.21 -12.10 -40.17
CA VAL A 487 4.01 -13.21 -39.60
C VAL A 487 5.32 -13.40 -40.37
N ALA A 488 5.31 -13.31 -41.70
CA ALA A 488 6.56 -13.32 -42.50
C ALA A 488 7.46 -12.12 -42.13
N LEU A 489 6.88 -10.92 -42.01
CA LEU A 489 7.59 -9.71 -41.63
C LEU A 489 8.26 -9.83 -40.25
N ARG A 490 7.61 -10.48 -39.29
CA ARG A 490 8.21 -10.79 -37.98
C ARG A 490 9.48 -11.64 -38.11
N VAL A 491 9.43 -12.67 -38.95
CA VAL A 491 10.59 -13.54 -39.21
C VAL A 491 11.73 -12.72 -39.83
N ASP A 492 11.44 -11.92 -40.86
CA ASP A 492 12.44 -11.08 -41.54
C ASP A 492 13.11 -10.09 -40.59
N ILE A 493 12.33 -9.39 -39.75
CA ILE A 493 12.84 -8.41 -38.79
C ILE A 493 13.76 -9.08 -37.77
N LEU A 494 13.31 -10.17 -37.13
CA LEU A 494 14.09 -10.86 -36.10
C LEU A 494 15.36 -11.50 -36.68
N LYS A 495 15.26 -12.14 -37.85
CA LYS A 495 16.42 -12.67 -38.59
C LYS A 495 17.44 -11.57 -38.90
N SER A 496 16.97 -10.40 -39.33
CA SER A 496 17.85 -9.28 -39.67
C SER A 496 18.54 -8.69 -38.44
N PHE A 497 17.85 -8.59 -37.29
CA PHE A 497 18.51 -8.21 -36.03
C PHE A 497 19.60 -9.21 -35.61
N VAL A 498 19.31 -10.52 -35.69
CA VAL A 498 20.30 -11.57 -35.39
C VAL A 498 21.52 -11.44 -36.31
N GLN A 499 21.30 -11.26 -37.60
CA GLN A 499 22.38 -11.13 -38.57
C GLN A 499 23.20 -9.85 -38.35
N PHE A 500 22.54 -8.72 -38.07
CA PHE A 500 23.20 -7.46 -37.76
C PHE A 500 24.13 -7.58 -36.55
N GLU A 501 23.66 -8.22 -35.48
CA GLU A 501 24.47 -8.41 -34.27
C GLU A 501 25.62 -9.42 -34.47
N LYS A 502 25.42 -10.45 -35.29
CA LYS A 502 26.51 -11.36 -35.70
C LYS A 502 27.62 -10.62 -36.44
N GLU A 503 27.27 -9.76 -37.40
CA GLU A 503 28.24 -8.97 -38.18
C GLU A 503 29.00 -7.96 -37.32
N ARG A 504 28.40 -7.44 -36.25
CA ARG A 504 29.07 -6.55 -35.29
C ARG A 504 29.98 -7.29 -34.30
N ALA A 505 29.73 -8.58 -34.07
CA ALA A 505 30.51 -9.40 -33.15
C ALA A 505 31.79 -9.98 -33.79
N THR A 506 31.87 -9.99 -35.12
CA THR A 506 33.06 -10.37 -35.92
C THR A 506 33.96 -9.17 -36.19
#